data_AF-A0A5B6WK43-F1
#
_entry.id   AF-A0A5B6WK43-F1
#
_cell.length_a   1.000
_cell.length_b   1.000
_cell.length_c   1.000
_cell.angle_alpha   90.00
_cell.angle_beta   90.00
_cell.angle_gamma   90.00
#
_symmetry.space_group_name_H-M   'P 1'
#
loop_
_entity.id
_entity.type
_entity.pdbx_description
1 polymer ?
#
loop_
_entity_poly.entity_id
_entity_poly.type
_entity_poly.pdbx_seq_one_letter_code
_entity_poly.pdbx_strand_id
1 'polypeptide(L)'
;MEALLSQFTFLSDQALQGNKNFDPSAMEDLMKLFEIESYKAWAALELEEEKQVKGAEITMQQAEDYFDSVMETAVDEFRRFEEEMELESKAELSGVDDTAEKVKKMGDLMEKGANIASKLYVEAAMKSAALIC
;
A
#
# COMPACT_ATOMS: atom_id res chain seq x y z
N MET A 1 47.45 -4.47 -9.48
CA MET A 1 47.13 -4.35 -10.92
C MET A 1 48.01 -3.34 -11.66
N GLU A 2 47.96 -2.04 -11.35
CA GLU A 2 48.66 -0.98 -12.12
C GLU A 2 50.17 -1.19 -12.28
N ALA A 3 50.85 -1.62 -11.22
CA ALA A 3 52.29 -1.93 -11.29
C ALA A 3 52.60 -3.09 -12.27
N LEU A 4 51.72 -4.10 -12.35
CA LEU A 4 51.87 -5.22 -13.28
C LEU A 4 51.63 -4.76 -14.72
N LEU A 5 50.62 -3.92 -14.95
CA LEU A 5 50.35 -3.31 -16.27
C LEU A 5 51.51 -2.44 -16.74
N SER A 6 52.09 -1.64 -15.84
CA SER A 6 53.25 -0.81 -16.15
C SER A 6 54.48 -1.66 -16.51
N GLN A 7 54.75 -2.73 -15.78
CA GLN A 7 55.82 -3.68 -16.13
C GLN A 7 55.55 -4.41 -17.43
N PHE A 8 54.30 -4.78 -17.70
CA PHE A 8 53.91 -5.46 -18.93
C PHE A 8 54.17 -4.57 -20.16
N THR A 9 53.76 -3.31 -20.08
CA THR A 9 54.02 -2.30 -21.12
C THR A 9 55.54 -2.14 -21.33
N PHE A 10 56.31 -1.99 -20.26
CA PHE A 10 57.77 -1.83 -20.35
C PHE A 10 58.45 -3.03 -21.03
N LEU A 11 58.12 -4.27 -20.63
CA LEU A 11 58.69 -5.47 -21.22
C LEU A 11 58.24 -5.67 -22.68
N SER A 12 56.98 -5.32 -22.99
CA SER A 12 56.45 -5.37 -24.36
C SER A 12 57.16 -4.38 -25.28
N ASP A 13 57.43 -3.16 -24.81
CA ASP A 13 58.20 -2.16 -25.54
C ASP A 13 59.64 -2.62 -25.82
N GLN A 14 60.29 -3.26 -24.83
CA GLN A 14 61.63 -3.83 -25.02
C GLN A 14 61.64 -4.95 -26.06
N ALA A 15 60.64 -5.82 -26.06
CA ALA A 15 60.51 -6.90 -27.04
C ALA A 15 60.30 -6.34 -28.46
N LEU A 16 59.43 -5.35 -28.62
CA LEU A 16 59.12 -4.69 -29.89
C LEU A 16 60.32 -3.95 -30.50
N GLN A 17 61.13 -3.30 -29.65
CA GLN A 17 62.29 -2.54 -30.10
C GLN A 17 63.51 -3.43 -30.44
N GLY A 18 63.39 -4.76 -30.31
CA GLY A 18 64.48 -5.69 -30.59
C GLY A 18 65.68 -5.52 -29.66
N ASN A 19 65.42 -5.13 -28.40
CA ASN A 19 66.49 -4.89 -27.43
C ASN A 19 67.21 -6.20 -27.12
N LYS A 20 68.55 -6.24 -27.28
CA LYS A 20 69.36 -7.45 -27.07
C LYS A 20 69.34 -7.97 -25.63
N ASN A 21 68.90 -7.15 -24.69
CA ASN A 21 68.76 -7.51 -23.27
C ASN A 21 67.34 -7.97 -22.90
N PHE A 22 66.43 -8.12 -23.87
CA PHE A 22 65.11 -8.65 -23.60
C PHE A 22 65.22 -10.09 -23.08
N ASP A 23 64.62 -10.34 -21.93
CA ASP A 23 64.54 -11.66 -21.30
C ASP A 23 63.09 -12.17 -21.41
N PRO A 24 62.82 -13.15 -22.28
CA PRO A 24 61.50 -13.76 -22.41
C PRO A 24 60.99 -14.38 -21.11
N SER A 25 61.87 -14.86 -20.23
CA SER A 25 61.47 -15.50 -18.97
C SER A 25 60.85 -14.49 -17.99
N ALA A 26 61.34 -13.25 -17.99
CA ALA A 26 60.77 -12.15 -17.20
C ALA A 26 59.32 -11.83 -17.63
N MET A 27 59.00 -11.96 -18.93
CA MET A 27 57.63 -11.80 -19.42
C MET A 27 56.74 -12.96 -18.93
N GLU A 28 57.23 -14.20 -18.97
CA GLU A 28 56.48 -15.36 -18.48
C GLU A 28 56.18 -15.27 -16.98
N ASP A 29 57.17 -14.88 -16.17
CA ASP A 29 56.98 -14.71 -14.73
C ASP A 29 56.01 -13.56 -14.42
N LEU A 30 56.05 -12.48 -15.19
CA LEU A 30 55.06 -11.41 -15.08
C LEU A 30 53.65 -11.90 -15.42
N MET A 31 53.50 -12.74 -16.44
CA MET A 31 52.19 -13.32 -16.81
C MET A 31 51.62 -14.21 -15.69
N LYS A 32 52.47 -15.00 -15.02
CA LYS A 32 52.06 -15.80 -13.85
C LYS A 32 51.56 -14.90 -12.70
N LEU A 33 52.25 -13.79 -12.44
CA LEU A 33 51.81 -12.81 -11.44
C LEU A 33 50.48 -12.16 -11.83
N PHE A 34 50.30 -11.85 -13.11
CA PHE A 34 49.07 -11.29 -13.65
C PHE A 34 47.87 -12.22 -13.47
N GLU A 35 48.06 -13.51 -13.77
CA GLU A 35 47.05 -14.54 -13.58
C GLU A 35 46.63 -14.64 -12.11
N ILE A 36 47.59 -14.75 -11.20
CA ILE A 36 47.33 -14.84 -9.75
C ILE A 36 46.58 -13.62 -9.24
N GLU A 37 47.03 -12.42 -9.62
CA GLU A 37 46.43 -11.17 -9.15
C GLU A 37 45.02 -10.99 -9.72
N SER A 38 44.79 -11.41 -10.97
CA SER A 38 43.47 -11.39 -11.61
C SER A 38 42.50 -12.32 -10.89
N TYR A 39 42.90 -13.55 -10.56
CA TYR A 39 42.06 -14.47 -9.80
C TYR A 39 41.75 -13.96 -8.40
N LYS A 40 42.73 -13.35 -7.71
CA LYS A 40 42.49 -12.74 -6.40
C LYS A 40 41.49 -11.59 -6.48
N ALA A 41 41.63 -10.71 -7.48
CA ALA A 41 40.73 -9.60 -7.68
C ALA A 41 39.32 -10.09 -8.01
N TRP A 42 39.18 -11.12 -8.84
CA TRP A 42 37.90 -11.73 -9.17
C TRP A 42 37.24 -12.38 -7.95
N ALA A 43 37.98 -13.19 -7.19
CA ALA A 43 37.45 -13.82 -5.97
C ALA A 43 37.04 -12.79 -4.91
N ALA A 44 37.79 -11.68 -4.78
CA ALA A 44 37.43 -10.59 -3.88
C ALA A 44 36.16 -9.85 -4.33
N LEU A 45 35.99 -9.63 -5.65
CA LEU A 45 34.80 -9.03 -6.23
C LEU A 45 33.57 -9.92 -6.01
N GLU A 46 33.68 -11.22 -6.31
CA GLU A 46 32.57 -12.16 -6.16
C GLU A 46 32.12 -12.30 -4.70
N LEU A 47 33.07 -12.29 -3.75
CA LEU A 47 32.75 -12.26 -2.33
C LEU A 47 32.03 -10.97 -1.90
N GLU A 48 32.41 -9.83 -2.46
CA GLU A 48 31.77 -8.55 -2.17
C GLU A 48 30.36 -8.47 -2.78
N GLU A 49 30.20 -8.94 -4.02
CA GLU A 49 28.92 -9.06 -4.69
C GLU A 49 27.97 -9.97 -3.90
N GLU A 50 28.42 -11.15 -3.46
CA GLU A 50 27.62 -12.03 -2.62
C GLU A 50 27.15 -11.36 -1.32
N LYS A 51 28.01 -10.57 -0.68
CA LYS A 51 27.62 -9.82 0.53
C LYS A 51 26.58 -8.76 0.23
N GLN A 52 26.73 -8.04 -0.88
CA GLN A 52 25.78 -7.01 -1.30
C GLN A 52 24.42 -7.64 -1.64
N VAL A 53 24.40 -8.75 -2.37
CA VAL A 53 23.17 -9.50 -2.68
C VAL A 53 22.49 -9.96 -1.40
N LYS A 54 23.21 -10.64 -0.49
CA LYS A 54 22.65 -11.09 0.80
C LYS A 54 22.12 -9.92 1.62
N GLY A 55 22.83 -8.78 1.64
CA GLY A 55 22.38 -7.58 2.34
C GLY A 55 21.12 -6.98 1.72
N ALA A 56 21.01 -6.96 0.39
CA ALA A 56 19.84 -6.49 -0.33
C ALA A 56 18.63 -7.41 -0.09
N GLU A 57 18.83 -8.74 -0.13
CA GLU A 57 17.77 -9.72 0.16
C GLU A 57 17.22 -9.58 1.58
N ILE A 58 18.10 -9.42 2.59
CA ILE A 58 17.67 -9.19 3.98
C ILE A 58 16.86 -7.90 4.08
N THR A 59 17.31 -6.82 3.44
CA THR A 59 16.62 -5.53 3.46
C THR A 59 15.25 -5.63 2.78
N MET A 60 15.17 -6.36 1.66
CA MET A 60 13.92 -6.58 0.94
C MET A 60 12.94 -7.38 1.79
N GLN A 61 13.40 -8.47 2.43
CA GLN A 61 12.55 -9.26 3.34
C GLN A 61 12.03 -8.42 4.51
N GLN A 62 12.87 -7.59 5.12
CA GLN A 62 12.44 -6.69 6.20
C GLN A 62 11.40 -5.67 5.74
N ALA A 63 11.52 -5.17 4.51
CA ALA A 63 10.53 -4.28 3.93
C ALA A 63 9.21 -5.00 3.66
N GLU A 64 9.26 -6.21 3.10
CA GLU A 64 8.08 -7.06 2.88
C GLU A 64 7.35 -7.38 4.19
N ASP A 65 8.08 -7.84 5.21
CA ASP A 65 7.51 -8.14 6.54
C ASP A 65 6.82 -6.90 7.15
N TYR A 66 7.43 -5.72 6.99
CA TYR A 66 6.84 -4.47 7.45
C TYR A 66 5.58 -4.10 6.65
N PHE A 67 5.62 -4.23 5.32
CA PHE A 67 4.46 -3.96 4.47
C PHE A 67 3.30 -4.89 4.80
N ASP A 68 3.56 -6.19 5.00
CA ASP A 68 2.54 -7.15 5.38
C ASP A 68 1.90 -6.79 6.72
N SER A 69 2.70 -6.40 7.71
CA SER A 69 2.21 -5.94 9.01
C SER A 69 1.30 -4.70 8.91
N VAL A 70 1.71 -3.71 8.11
CA VAL A 70 0.92 -2.48 7.90
C VAL A 70 -0.35 -2.78 7.11
N MET A 71 -0.26 -3.63 6.09
CA MET A 71 -1.40 -4.01 5.26
C MET A 71 -2.43 -4.82 6.04
N GLU A 72 -2.01 -5.78 6.85
CA GLU A 72 -2.90 -6.54 7.74
C GLU A 72 -3.65 -5.61 8.69
N THR A 73 -2.92 -4.69 9.33
CA THR A 73 -3.51 -3.68 10.23
C THR A 73 -4.52 -2.80 9.49
N ALA A 74 -4.17 -2.28 8.31
CA ALA A 74 -5.05 -1.45 7.51
C ALA A 74 -6.31 -2.19 7.07
N VAL A 75 -6.18 -3.45 6.63
CA VAL A 75 -7.33 -4.28 6.22
C VAL A 75 -8.27 -4.56 7.39
N ASP A 76 -7.73 -4.80 8.58
CA ASP A 76 -8.55 -5.00 9.79
C ASP A 76 -9.24 -3.70 10.24
N GLU A 77 -8.56 -2.54 10.14
CA GLU A 77 -9.16 -1.23 10.39
C GLU A 77 -10.30 -0.91 9.41
N PHE A 78 -10.09 -1.17 8.11
CA PHE A 78 -11.12 -0.97 7.10
C PHE A 78 -12.34 -1.85 7.35
N ARG A 79 -12.13 -3.12 7.71
CA ARG A 79 -13.22 -4.04 8.05
C ARG A 79 -14.05 -3.53 9.22
N ARG A 80 -13.38 -3.11 10.31
CA ARG A 80 -14.07 -2.54 11.47
C ARG A 80 -14.84 -1.27 11.12
N PHE A 81 -14.26 -0.41 10.30
CA PHE A 81 -14.91 0.80 9.84
C PHE A 81 -16.18 0.50 9.02
N GLU A 82 -16.16 -0.49 8.13
CA GLU A 82 -17.34 -0.94 7.38
C GLU A 82 -18.43 -1.50 8.30
N GLU A 83 -18.07 -2.32 9.28
CA GLU A 83 -19.00 -2.86 10.28
C GLU A 83 -19.65 -1.76 11.13
N GLU A 84 -18.85 -0.79 11.60
CA GLU A 84 -19.34 0.35 12.38
C GLU A 84 -20.29 1.22 11.53
N MET A 85 -19.94 1.48 10.27
CA MET A 85 -20.79 2.23 9.34
C MET A 85 -22.12 1.52 9.05
N GLU A 86 -22.10 0.20 8.84
CA GLU A 86 -23.32 -0.57 8.58
C GLU A 86 -24.26 -0.55 9.80
N LEU A 87 -23.71 -0.67 11.01
CA LEU A 87 -24.49 -0.59 12.25
C LEU A 87 -25.12 0.80 12.44
N GLU A 88 -24.36 1.87 12.23
CA GLU A 88 -24.86 3.24 12.33
C GLU A 88 -25.94 3.49 11.27
N SER A 89 -25.73 3.08 10.02
CA SER A 89 -26.71 3.21 8.95
C SER A 89 -28.03 2.49 9.26
N LYS A 90 -27.96 1.26 9.80
CA LYS A 90 -29.16 0.52 10.24
C LYS A 90 -29.88 1.23 11.39
N ALA A 91 -29.14 1.77 12.35
CA ALA A 91 -29.71 2.52 13.47
C ALA A 91 -30.42 3.78 12.97
N GLU A 92 -29.80 4.55 12.08
CA GLU A 92 -30.40 5.75 11.47
C GLU A 92 -31.67 5.42 10.69
N LEU A 93 -31.64 4.39 9.83
CA LEU A 93 -32.81 3.95 9.06
C LEU A 93 -33.97 3.54 9.97
N SER A 94 -33.70 2.75 11.01
CA SER A 94 -34.74 2.34 11.96
C SER A 94 -35.36 3.53 12.71
N GLY A 95 -34.56 4.54 13.07
CA GLY A 95 -35.06 5.75 13.72
C GLY A 95 -35.94 6.60 12.80
N VAL A 96 -35.63 6.65 11.51
CA VAL A 96 -36.45 7.34 10.50
C VAL A 96 -37.79 6.62 10.33
N ASP A 97 -37.80 5.30 10.20
CA ASP A 97 -39.03 4.51 10.07
C ASP A 97 -39.95 4.66 11.29
N ASP A 98 -39.39 4.57 12.50
CA ASP A 98 -40.13 4.79 13.75
C ASP A 98 -40.74 6.19 13.83
N THR A 99 -40.00 7.20 13.36
CA THR A 99 -40.47 8.59 13.31
C THR A 99 -41.59 8.74 12.30
N ALA A 100 -41.44 8.18 11.11
CA ALA A 100 -42.45 8.20 10.06
C ALA A 100 -43.76 7.50 10.51
N GLU A 101 -43.66 6.35 11.19
CA GLU A 101 -44.82 5.63 11.70
C GLU A 101 -45.57 6.44 12.79
N LYS A 102 -44.85 7.11 13.69
CA LYS A 102 -45.44 8.01 14.70
C LYS A 102 -46.15 9.19 14.06
N VAL A 103 -45.55 9.83 13.06
CA VAL A 103 -46.15 10.96 12.32
C VAL A 103 -47.43 10.50 11.60
N LYS A 104 -47.41 9.33 10.97
CA LYS A 104 -48.59 8.75 10.32
C LYS A 104 -49.73 8.49 11.31
N LYS A 105 -49.44 7.83 12.44
CA LYS A 105 -50.43 7.58 13.51
C LYS A 105 -51.02 8.88 14.05
N MET A 106 -50.20 9.91 14.24
CA MET A 106 -50.66 11.24 14.66
C MET A 106 -51.60 11.87 13.62
N GLY A 107 -51.26 11.80 12.33
CA GLY A 107 -52.09 12.28 11.23
C GLY A 107 -53.47 11.61 11.18
N ASP A 108 -53.51 10.28 11.27
CA ASP A 108 -54.75 9.50 11.27
C ASP A 108 -55.67 9.87 12.46
N LEU A 109 -55.09 10.13 13.64
CA LEU A 109 -55.85 10.58 14.82
C LEU A 109 -56.40 11.99 14.63
N MET A 110 -55.59 12.90 14.09
CA MET A 110 -56.00 14.27 13.81
C MET A 110 -57.12 14.33 12.77
N GLU A 111 -57.04 13.52 11.71
CA GLU A 111 -58.08 13.39 10.69
C GLU A 111 -59.40 12.88 11.29
N LYS A 112 -59.35 11.84 12.13
CA LYS A 112 -60.54 11.33 12.83
C LYS A 112 -61.18 12.40 13.71
N GLY A 113 -60.38 13.15 14.47
CA GLY A 113 -60.85 14.25 15.31
C GLY A 113 -61.51 15.36 14.50
N ALA A 114 -60.87 15.78 13.40
CA ALA A 114 -61.41 16.78 12.49
C ALA A 114 -62.74 16.33 11.84
N ASN A 115 -62.84 15.06 11.44
CA ASN A 115 -64.07 14.48 10.89
C ASN A 115 -65.21 14.45 11.92
N ILE A 116 -64.92 14.13 13.18
CA ILE A 116 -65.92 14.18 14.26
C ILE A 116 -66.38 15.62 14.49
N ALA A 117 -65.45 16.56 14.61
CA ALA A 117 -65.76 17.98 14.80
C ALA A 117 -66.57 18.55 13.62
N SER A 118 -66.20 18.20 12.39
CA SER A 118 -66.93 18.58 11.18
C SER A 118 -68.37 18.06 11.19
N LYS A 119 -68.57 16.77 11.54
CA LYS A 119 -69.92 16.19 11.69
C LYS A 119 -70.73 16.91 12.76
N LEU A 120 -70.14 17.18 13.92
CA LEU A 120 -70.81 17.92 15.00
C LEU A 120 -71.20 19.34 14.57
N TYR A 121 -70.33 20.03 13.84
CA TYR A 121 -70.61 21.36 13.31
C TYR A 121 -71.76 21.34 12.30
N VAL A 122 -71.74 20.41 11.34
CA VAL A 122 -72.82 20.22 10.36
C VAL A 122 -74.13 19.87 11.07
N GLU A 123 -74.10 18.99 12.07
CA GLU A 123 -75.28 18.62 12.84
C GLU A 123 -75.84 19.80 13.64
N ALA A 124 -74.98 20.60 14.27
CA ALA A 124 -75.39 21.81 14.98
C ALA A 124 -76.01 22.85 14.03
N ALA A 125 -75.43 23.03 12.83
CA ALA A 125 -75.98 23.91 11.80
C ALA A 125 -77.33 23.41 11.24
N MET A 126 -77.49 22.09 11.07
CA MET A 126 -78.79 21.51 10.68
C MET A 126 -79.85 21.68 11.76
N LYS A 127 -79.48 21.46 13.03
CA LYS A 127 -80.38 21.67 14.18
C LYS A 127 -80.80 23.14 14.32
N SER A 128 -79.88 24.08 14.11
CA SER A 128 -80.21 25.51 14.15
C SER A 128 -81.08 25.94 12.97
N ALA A 129 -80.86 25.40 11.76
CA ALA A 129 -81.71 25.67 10.61
C ALA A 129 -83.14 25.12 10.79
N ALA A 130 -83.30 23.94 11.40
CA ALA A 130 -84.61 23.35 11.70
C ALA A 130 -85.40 24.12 12.79
N LEU A 131 -84.74 24.95 13.60
CA LEU A 131 -85.36 25.85 14.58
C LEU A 131 -85.83 27.19 13.97
N ILE A 132 -85.46 27.46 12.71
CA ILE A 132 -85.74 28.73 12.00
C ILE A 132 -86.85 28.56 10.92
N CYS A 133 -87.35 27.35 10.70
CA CYS A 133 -88.56 27.06 9.90
C CYS A 133 -89.75 26.73 10.80
#